data_AF-A0A355FRW3-F1
#
_entry.id   AF-A0A355FRW3-F1
#
_cell.length_a   1.000
_cell.length_b   1.000
_cell.length_c   1.000
_cell.angle_alpha   90.00
_cell.angle_beta   90.00
_cell.angle_gamma   90.00
#
_symmetry.space_group_name_H-M   'P 1'
#
loop_
_entity.id
_entity.type
_entity.pdbx_description
1 polymer ?
#
loop_
_entity_poly.entity_id
_entity_poly.type
_entity_poly.pdbx_seq_one_letter_code
_entity_poly.pdbx_strand_id
1 'polypeptide(L)'
;QAADMANDIAFLADSVANKLRNDRAGEAMGYAKKSLEQVQQEITSMEDDLGRLYELGVYDFATQIEGLNEQYATAMAKGASANAEKIRKQMAQISKFANEFNKLSNLIEAAYEREAILKKRFELMKLDAETQMPSAFVVDNAAPADKKSKPIRWLIVVMSVTSTLIFALLALLAAENLKDSPAA
;
A
#
# COMPACT_ATOMS: atom_id res chain seq x y z
N GLN A 1 5.15 -23.21 33.15
CA GLN A 1 5.55 -23.90 31.90
C GLN A 1 4.57 -23.68 30.76
N ALA A 2 3.30 -24.13 30.83
CA ALA A 2 2.35 -23.89 29.73
C ALA A 2 2.06 -22.40 29.48
N ALA A 3 1.91 -21.63 30.56
CA ALA A 3 1.74 -20.18 30.51
C ALA A 3 2.96 -19.49 29.87
N ASP A 4 4.17 -19.83 30.34
CA ASP A 4 5.42 -19.28 29.79
C ASP A 4 5.55 -19.57 28.29
N MET A 5 5.28 -20.82 27.87
CA MET A 5 5.29 -21.18 26.45
C MET A 5 4.24 -20.40 25.64
N ALA A 6 3.05 -20.15 26.18
CA ALA A 6 2.02 -19.38 25.50
C ALA A 6 2.43 -17.90 25.33
N ASN A 7 3.01 -17.29 26.37
CA ASN A 7 3.52 -15.93 26.33
C ASN A 7 4.70 -15.81 25.35
N ASP A 8 5.62 -16.79 25.35
CA ASP A 8 6.75 -16.82 24.43
C ASP A 8 6.30 -16.95 22.96
N ILE A 9 5.31 -17.80 22.67
CA ILE A 9 4.74 -17.93 21.32
C ILE A 9 4.08 -16.62 20.89
N ALA A 10 3.31 -15.97 21.77
CA ALA A 10 2.68 -14.69 21.48
C ALA A 10 3.73 -13.59 21.21
N PHE A 11 4.79 -13.54 22.02
CA PHE A 11 5.90 -12.61 21.84
C PHE A 11 6.65 -12.84 20.52
N LEU A 12 6.96 -14.09 20.18
CA LEU A 12 7.60 -14.44 18.92
C LEU A 12 6.71 -14.09 17.72
N ALA A 13 5.41 -14.36 17.81
CA ALA A 13 4.46 -14.00 16.75
C ALA A 13 4.39 -12.49 16.54
N ASP A 14 4.29 -11.69 17.60
CA ASP A 14 4.32 -10.22 17.52
C ASP A 14 5.66 -9.72 16.97
N SER A 15 6.79 -10.28 17.40
CA SER A 15 8.12 -9.92 16.90
C SER A 15 8.26 -10.18 15.40
N VAL A 16 7.84 -11.36 14.92
CA VAL A 16 7.88 -11.71 13.50
C VAL A 16 6.91 -10.83 12.68
N ALA A 17 5.70 -10.58 13.19
CA ALA A 17 4.72 -9.71 12.54
C ALA A 17 5.24 -8.27 12.42
N ASN A 18 5.80 -7.72 13.51
CA ASN A 18 6.42 -6.40 13.52
C ASN A 18 7.57 -6.31 12.51
N LYS A 19 8.46 -7.31 12.48
CA LYS A 19 9.57 -7.35 11.52
C LYS A 19 9.06 -7.35 10.08
N LEU A 20 8.15 -8.27 9.74
CA LEU A 20 7.60 -8.38 8.39
C LEU A 20 6.92 -7.08 7.93
N ARG A 21 6.18 -6.43 8.84
CA ARG A 21 5.51 -5.17 8.54
C ARG A 21 6.52 -4.06 8.26
N ASN A 22 7.56 -3.94 9.08
CA ASN A 22 8.60 -2.93 8.91
C ASN A 22 9.41 -3.17 7.62
N ASP A 23 9.77 -4.41 7.32
CA ASP A 23 10.46 -4.78 6.09
C ASP A 23 9.61 -4.39 4.85
N ARG A 24 8.32 -4.73 4.87
CA ARG A 24 7.38 -4.36 3.79
C ARG A 24 7.18 -2.85 3.67
N ALA A 25 7.09 -2.13 4.79
CA ALA A 25 6.97 -0.67 4.78
C ALA A 25 8.21 0.00 4.17
N GLY A 26 9.41 -0.50 4.50
CA GLY A 26 10.66 -0.06 3.90
C GLY A 26 10.72 -0.29 2.39
N GLU A 27 10.33 -1.48 1.92
CA GLU A 27 10.24 -1.77 0.48
C GLU A 27 9.24 -0.85 -0.22
N ALA A 28 8.04 -0.69 0.33
CA ALA A 28 7.00 0.17 -0.22
C ALA A 28 7.44 1.65 -0.31
N MET A 29 8.11 2.16 0.73
CA MET A 29 8.74 3.48 0.72
C MET A 29 9.80 3.58 -0.38
N GLY A 30 10.63 2.55 -0.56
CA GLY A 30 11.64 2.49 -1.62
C GLY A 30 11.03 2.61 -3.03
N TYR A 31 9.95 1.88 -3.30
CA TYR A 31 9.22 1.99 -4.57
C TYR A 31 8.60 3.38 -4.75
N ALA A 32 7.94 3.91 -3.73
CA ALA A 32 7.32 5.24 -3.77
C ALA A 32 8.35 6.34 -4.04
N LYS A 33 9.52 6.26 -3.40
CA LYS A 33 10.65 7.17 -3.62
C LYS A 33 11.13 7.12 -5.06
N LYS A 34 11.38 5.91 -5.59
CA LYS A 34 11.84 5.74 -6.97
C LYS A 34 10.85 6.30 -7.99
N SER A 35 9.55 6.08 -7.77
CA SER A 35 8.51 6.64 -8.65
C SER A 35 8.47 8.17 -8.59
N LEU A 36 8.62 8.76 -7.41
CA LEU A 36 8.69 10.22 -7.26
C LEU A 36 9.92 10.79 -7.98
N GLU A 37 11.11 10.22 -7.75
CA GLU A 37 12.35 10.64 -8.39
C GLU A 37 12.28 10.54 -9.92
N GLN A 38 11.65 9.49 -10.45
CA GLN A 38 11.44 9.34 -11.88
C GLN A 38 10.58 10.48 -12.45
N VAL A 39 9.46 10.81 -11.79
CA VAL A 39 8.59 11.91 -12.26
C VAL A 39 9.28 13.25 -12.15
N GLN A 40 10.09 13.47 -11.12
CA GLN A 40 10.88 14.69 -10.98
C GLN A 40 11.91 14.83 -12.10
N GLN A 41 12.58 13.74 -12.48
CA GLN A 41 13.49 13.73 -13.63
C GLN A 41 12.75 14.01 -14.95
N GLU A 42 11.56 13.44 -15.13
CA GLU A 42 10.72 13.72 -16.30
C GLU A 42 10.32 15.21 -16.35
N ILE A 43 9.93 15.80 -15.22
CA ILE A 43 9.61 17.23 -15.11
C ILE A 43 10.82 18.07 -15.50
N THR A 44 11.99 17.83 -14.91
CA THR A 44 13.21 18.59 -15.25
C THR A 44 13.54 18.52 -16.73
N SER A 45 13.41 17.35 -17.37
CA SER A 45 13.60 17.23 -18.82
C SER A 45 12.60 18.06 -19.63
N MET A 46 11.34 18.11 -19.20
CA MET A 46 10.31 18.93 -19.86
C MET A 46 10.54 20.43 -19.64
N GLU A 47 11.03 20.83 -18.47
CA GLU A 47 11.42 22.21 -18.17
C GLU A 47 12.59 22.66 -19.04
N ASP A 48 13.60 21.82 -19.21
CA ASP A 48 14.74 22.09 -20.11
C ASP A 48 14.25 22.24 -21.56
N ASP A 49 13.35 21.37 -22.01
CA ASP A 49 12.77 21.42 -23.36
C ASP A 49 11.93 22.70 -23.57
N LEU A 50 11.10 23.08 -22.59
CA LEU A 50 10.37 24.36 -22.59
C LEU A 50 11.33 25.55 -22.55
N GLY A 51 12.42 25.45 -21.80
CA GLY A 51 13.50 26.44 -21.74
C GLY A 51 14.06 26.76 -23.12
N ARG A 52 14.30 25.74 -23.95
CA ARG A 52 14.74 25.94 -25.35
C ARG A 52 13.69 26.67 -26.19
N LEU A 53 12.39 26.42 -25.96
CA LEU A 53 11.32 27.15 -26.65
C LEU A 53 11.23 28.62 -26.19
N TYR A 54 11.47 28.87 -24.91
CA TYR A 54 11.56 30.23 -24.36
C TYR A 54 12.73 31.01 -24.98
N GLU A 55 13.90 30.38 -25.15
CA GLU A 55 15.05 30.99 -25.85
C GLU A 55 14.73 31.35 -27.31
N LEU A 56 13.85 30.58 -27.95
CA LEU A 56 13.34 30.84 -29.30
C LEU A 56 12.21 31.88 -29.33
N GLY A 57 11.82 32.43 -28.18
CA GLY A 57 10.82 33.49 -28.03
C GLY A 57 9.38 33.01 -27.92
N VAL A 58 9.15 31.71 -27.68
CA VAL A 58 7.80 31.12 -27.54
C VAL A 58 7.52 30.87 -26.06
N TYR A 59 6.79 31.78 -25.42
CA TYR A 59 6.53 31.75 -23.97
C TYR A 59 5.09 31.38 -23.62
N ASP A 60 4.15 31.91 -24.39
CA ASP A 60 2.73 31.66 -24.29
C ASP A 60 2.18 31.74 -25.70
N PHE A 61 2.19 30.60 -26.38
CA PHE A 61 1.84 30.55 -27.79
C PHE A 61 0.45 31.12 -28.08
N ALA A 62 -0.54 30.80 -27.24
CA ALA A 62 -1.92 31.22 -27.45
C ALA A 62 -2.05 32.74 -27.33
N THR A 63 -1.56 33.33 -26.23
CA THR A 63 -1.63 34.77 -26.01
C THR A 63 -0.75 35.55 -26.99
N GLN A 64 0.43 35.03 -27.34
CA GLN A 64 1.32 35.67 -28.32
C GLN A 64 0.67 35.72 -29.72
N ILE A 65 0.06 34.63 -30.18
CA ILE A 65 -0.61 34.60 -31.48
C ILE A 65 -1.84 35.50 -31.50
N GLU A 66 -2.64 35.52 -30.44
CA GLU A 66 -3.81 36.39 -30.33
C GLU A 66 -3.41 37.87 -30.45
N GLY A 67 -2.44 38.31 -29.65
CA GLY A 67 -1.95 39.69 -29.68
C GLY A 67 -1.32 40.08 -31.02
N LEU A 68 -0.54 39.18 -31.64
CA LEU A 68 0.03 39.42 -32.97
C LEU A 68 -1.07 39.50 -34.05
N ASN A 69 -2.11 38.66 -33.96
CA ASN A 69 -3.20 38.66 -34.91
C ASN A 69 -4.03 39.96 -34.84
N GLU A 70 -4.27 40.48 -33.63
CA GLU A 70 -4.92 41.77 -33.42
C GLU A 70 -4.09 42.93 -34.00
N GLN A 71 -2.77 42.93 -33.76
CA GLN A 71 -1.85 43.92 -34.32
C GLN A 71 -1.80 43.84 -35.86
N TYR A 72 -1.83 42.63 -36.42
CA TYR A 72 -1.89 42.41 -37.86
C TYR A 72 -3.16 43.01 -38.45
N ALA A 73 -4.32 42.72 -37.88
CA ALA A 73 -5.60 43.27 -38.32
C ALA A 73 -5.63 44.80 -38.24
N THR A 74 -5.08 45.37 -37.17
CA THR A 74 -4.96 46.82 -36.98
C THR A 74 -4.03 47.47 -38.01
N ALA A 75 -2.89 46.85 -38.30
CA ALA A 75 -1.93 47.34 -39.29
C ALA A 75 -2.54 47.32 -40.70
N MET A 76 -3.28 46.27 -41.04
CA MET A 76 -4.03 46.15 -42.29
C MET A 76 -5.10 47.24 -42.41
N ALA A 77 -5.87 47.49 -41.34
CA ALA A 77 -6.90 48.53 -41.31
C ALA A 77 -6.32 49.96 -41.48
N LYS A 78 -5.11 50.20 -40.98
CA LYS A 78 -4.39 51.49 -41.12
C LYS A 78 -3.64 51.65 -42.44
N GLY A 79 -3.72 50.67 -43.35
CA GLY A 79 -2.99 50.69 -44.63
C GLY A 79 -1.47 50.49 -44.49
N ALA A 80 -0.98 50.09 -43.31
CA ALA A 80 0.44 49.90 -43.02
C ALA A 80 0.92 48.50 -43.46
N SER A 81 0.81 48.19 -44.75
CA SER A 81 1.07 46.85 -45.32
C SER A 81 2.48 46.30 -44.99
N ALA A 82 3.50 47.16 -44.97
CA ALA A 82 4.86 46.74 -44.60
C ALA A 82 4.97 46.25 -43.14
N ASN A 83 4.21 46.85 -42.22
CA ASN A 83 4.17 46.42 -40.81
C ASN A 83 3.35 45.14 -40.65
N ALA A 84 2.21 45.05 -41.35
CA ALA A 84 1.40 43.83 -41.38
C ALA A 84 2.23 42.62 -41.86
N GLU A 85 3.04 42.79 -42.90
CA GLU A 85 3.91 41.70 -43.40
C GLU A 85 5.00 41.31 -42.40
N LYS A 86 5.56 42.25 -41.64
CA LYS A 86 6.51 41.94 -40.55
C LYS A 86 5.85 41.09 -39.46
N ILE A 87 4.65 41.47 -39.03
CA ILE A 87 3.87 40.74 -38.02
C ILE A 87 3.52 39.34 -38.52
N ARG A 88 3.05 39.22 -39.77
CA ARG A 88 2.75 37.93 -40.41
C ARG A 88 3.97 37.01 -40.43
N LYS A 89 5.16 37.54 -40.75
CA LYS A 89 6.41 36.77 -40.72
C LYS A 89 6.76 36.32 -39.30
N GLN A 90 6.58 37.17 -38.28
CA GLN A 90 6.80 36.79 -36.88
C GLN A 90 5.85 35.66 -36.45
N MET A 91 4.55 35.79 -36.74
CA MET A 91 3.55 34.75 -36.50
C MET A 91 3.97 33.43 -37.16
N ALA A 92 4.40 33.47 -38.43
CA ALA A 92 4.85 32.28 -39.14
C ALA A 92 6.11 31.62 -38.56
N GLN A 93 6.99 32.38 -37.89
CA GLN A 93 8.15 31.80 -37.21
C GLN A 93 7.74 31.07 -35.93
N ILE A 94 6.94 31.71 -35.07
CA ILE A 94 6.52 31.10 -33.80
C ILE A 94 5.55 29.93 -34.00
N SER A 95 4.72 29.96 -35.06
CA SER A 95 3.81 28.86 -35.39
C SER A 95 4.52 27.56 -35.74
N LYS A 96 5.82 27.57 -36.06
CA LYS A 96 6.61 26.35 -36.28
C LYS A 96 6.72 25.50 -35.00
N PHE A 97 6.69 26.15 -33.84
CA PHE A 97 6.86 25.50 -32.54
C PHE A 97 5.52 25.27 -31.82
N ALA A 98 4.39 25.65 -32.42
CA ALA A 98 3.06 25.60 -31.81
C ALA A 98 2.72 24.21 -31.23
N ASN A 99 2.92 23.16 -32.02
CA ASN A 99 2.59 21.80 -31.62
C ASN A 99 3.48 21.30 -30.49
N GLU A 100 4.77 21.63 -30.53
CA GLU A 100 5.75 21.23 -29.53
C GLU A 100 5.44 21.93 -28.20
N PHE A 101 5.25 23.25 -28.24
CA PHE A 101 4.89 24.06 -27.07
C PHE A 101 3.58 23.58 -26.44
N ASN A 102 2.51 23.48 -27.21
CA ASN A 102 1.20 23.06 -26.69
C ASN A 102 1.26 21.66 -26.07
N LYS A 103 2.00 20.73 -26.69
CA LYS A 103 2.18 19.39 -26.16
C LYS A 103 2.95 19.42 -24.84
N LEU A 104 4.10 20.10 -24.79
CA LEU A 104 4.93 20.18 -23.59
C LEU A 104 4.20 20.87 -22.44
N SER A 105 3.49 21.97 -22.70
CA SER A 105 2.69 22.67 -21.69
C SER A 105 1.61 21.78 -21.08
N ASN A 106 0.89 21.00 -21.89
CA ASN A 106 -0.10 20.06 -21.37
C ASN A 106 0.53 18.89 -20.59
N LEU A 107 1.67 18.39 -21.07
CA LEU A 107 2.36 17.27 -20.43
C LEU A 107 2.99 17.66 -19.09
N ILE A 108 3.61 18.85 -19.02
CA ILE A 108 4.25 19.31 -17.79
C ILE A 108 3.22 19.62 -16.70
N GLU A 109 2.06 20.19 -17.06
CA GLU A 109 0.95 20.42 -16.13
C GLU A 109 0.47 19.10 -15.52
N ALA A 110 0.17 18.10 -16.35
CA ALA A 110 -0.22 16.77 -15.90
C ALA A 110 0.89 16.07 -15.07
N ALA A 111 2.16 16.33 -15.39
CA ALA A 111 3.29 15.78 -14.65
C ALA A 111 3.41 16.38 -13.25
N TYR A 112 3.18 17.69 -13.09
CA TYR A 112 3.13 18.36 -11.78
C TYR A 112 2.01 17.83 -10.89
N GLU A 113 0.81 17.62 -11.46
CA GLU A 113 -0.29 16.97 -10.73
C GLU A 113 0.09 15.57 -10.25
N ARG A 114 0.72 14.78 -11.12
CA ARG A 114 1.20 13.44 -10.80
C ARG A 114 2.29 13.48 -9.73
N GLU A 115 3.22 14.43 -9.78
CA GLU A 115 4.27 14.62 -8.77
C GLU A 115 3.64 14.89 -7.40
N ALA A 116 2.66 15.79 -7.31
CA ALA A 116 1.98 16.10 -6.05
C ALA A 116 1.32 14.85 -5.43
N ILE A 117 0.70 14.01 -6.25
CA ILE A 117 0.11 12.73 -5.80
C ILE A 117 1.19 11.77 -5.31
N LEU A 118 2.28 11.62 -6.07
CA LEU A 118 3.37 10.70 -5.71
C LEU A 118 4.12 11.17 -4.46
N LYS A 119 4.32 12.48 -4.30
CA LYS A 119 4.93 13.07 -3.11
C LYS A 119 4.11 12.78 -1.87
N LYS A 120 2.78 12.98 -1.94
CA LYS A 120 1.87 12.61 -0.85
C LYS A 120 1.96 11.12 -0.51
N ARG A 121 2.01 10.24 -1.51
CA ARG A 121 2.18 8.79 -1.29
C ARG A 121 3.52 8.46 -0.65
N PHE A 122 4.61 9.09 -1.11
CA PHE A 122 5.92 8.91 -0.52
C PHE A 122 5.96 9.35 0.95
N GLU A 123 5.38 10.51 1.28
CA GLU A 123 5.31 11.00 2.66
C GLU A 123 4.53 10.05 3.58
N LEU A 124 3.42 9.48 3.10
CA LEU A 124 2.65 8.46 3.83
C LEU A 124 3.48 7.20 4.06
N MET A 125 4.11 6.65 3.02
CA MET A 125 4.93 5.43 3.14
C MET A 125 6.17 5.66 4.00
N LYS A 126 6.76 6.86 3.95
CA LYS A 126 7.86 7.27 4.81
C LYS A 126 7.42 7.28 6.27
N LEU A 127 6.26 7.87 6.57
CA LEU A 127 5.70 7.86 7.92
C LEU A 127 5.47 6.42 8.41
N ASP A 128 4.90 5.55 7.58
CA ASP A 128 4.66 4.14 7.95
C ASP A 128 5.98 3.37 8.18
N ALA A 129 7.03 3.67 7.41
CA ALA A 129 8.35 3.06 7.58
C ALA A 129 9.12 3.60 8.81
N GLU A 130 8.95 4.88 9.14
CA GLU A 130 9.60 5.52 10.29
C GLU A 130 8.85 5.24 11.60
N THR A 131 7.52 5.05 11.55
CA THR A 131 6.70 4.79 12.73
C THR A 131 6.64 3.30 13.06
N GLN A 132 7.34 2.92 14.13
CA GLN A 132 7.24 1.57 14.68
C GLN A 132 5.96 1.45 15.53
N MET A 133 4.80 1.22 14.90
CA MET A 133 3.58 0.89 15.66
C MET A 133 3.62 -0.59 16.10
N PRO A 134 3.28 -0.92 17.36
CA PRO A 134 3.21 -2.30 17.82
C PRO A 134 2.10 -3.07 17.09
N SER A 135 2.36 -4.32 16.67
CA SER A 135 1.37 -5.16 15.97
C SER A 135 0.34 -5.79 16.90
N ALA A 136 0.71 -6.04 18.15
CA ALA A 136 -0.19 -6.55 19.18
C ALA A 136 -0.28 -5.59 20.38
N PHE A 137 -1.49 -5.44 20.91
CA PHE A 137 -1.73 -4.81 22.20
C PHE A 137 -2.09 -5.89 23.21
N VAL A 138 -1.20 -6.18 24.14
CA VAL A 138 -1.40 -7.22 25.16
C VAL A 138 -2.33 -6.67 26.23
N VAL A 139 -3.54 -7.21 26.33
CA VAL A 139 -4.53 -6.84 27.36
C VAL A 139 -4.32 -7.63 28.65
N ASP A 140 -4.02 -8.92 28.53
CA ASP A 140 -3.72 -9.80 29.66
C ASP A 140 -2.71 -10.88 29.23
N ASN A 141 -1.83 -11.29 30.14
CA ASN A 141 -0.82 -12.31 29.88
C ASN A 141 -1.33 -13.70 30.27
N ALA A 142 -0.82 -14.75 29.64
CA ALA A 142 -1.16 -16.10 30.03
C ALA A 142 -0.68 -16.39 31.46
N ALA A 143 -1.61 -16.78 32.33
CA ALA A 143 -1.34 -17.17 33.71
C ALA A 143 -1.27 -18.71 33.86
N PRO A 144 -0.49 -19.22 34.83
CA PRO A 144 -0.46 -20.65 35.12
C PRO A 144 -1.84 -21.15 35.55
N ALA A 145 -2.22 -22.34 35.09
CA ALA A 145 -3.52 -22.92 35.43
C ALA A 145 -3.59 -23.34 36.90
N ASP A 146 -4.53 -22.78 37.66
CA ASP A 146 -4.76 -23.11 39.08
C ASP A 146 -5.11 -24.60 39.30
N LYS A 147 -5.75 -25.22 38.30
CA LYS A 147 -6.15 -26.63 38.34
C LYS A 147 -5.68 -27.36 37.10
N LYS A 148 -5.08 -28.54 37.29
CA LYS A 148 -4.69 -29.43 36.18
C LYS A 148 -5.91 -29.76 35.32
N SER A 149 -5.86 -29.43 34.03
CA SER A 149 -6.96 -29.67 33.09
C SER A 149 -7.21 -31.16 32.90
N LYS A 150 -6.14 -31.97 32.81
CA LYS A 150 -6.23 -33.43 32.70
C LYS A 150 -5.07 -34.13 33.43
N PRO A 151 -5.29 -35.35 33.94
CA PRO A 151 -6.58 -36.03 34.02
C PRO A 151 -7.46 -35.54 35.18
N ILE A 152 -8.79 -35.60 34.98
CA ILE A 152 -9.77 -35.31 36.04
C ILE A 152 -9.83 -36.52 36.98
N ARG A 153 -9.08 -36.48 38.08
CA ARG A 153 -8.85 -37.64 38.97
C ARG A 153 -10.13 -38.29 39.49
N TRP A 154 -11.12 -37.51 39.90
CA TRP A 154 -12.39 -38.04 40.42
C TRP A 154 -13.18 -38.77 39.33
N LEU A 155 -13.14 -38.27 38.10
CA LEU A 155 -13.87 -38.84 36.98
C LEU A 155 -13.30 -40.22 36.62
N ILE A 156 -11.97 -40.36 36.66
CA ILE A 156 -11.32 -41.67 36.45
C ILE A 156 -11.80 -42.67 37.49
N VAL A 157 -11.83 -42.29 38.77
CA VAL A 157 -12.25 -43.20 39.86
C VAL A 157 -13.70 -43.65 39.66
N VAL A 158 -14.62 -42.73 39.38
CA VAL A 158 -16.04 -43.07 39.14
C VAL A 158 -16.17 -44.00 37.95
N MET A 159 -15.53 -43.68 36.82
CA MET A 159 -15.57 -44.52 35.61
C MET A 159 -15.00 -45.91 35.87
N SER A 160 -13.86 -46.01 36.57
CA SER A 160 -13.26 -47.30 36.93
C SER A 160 -14.19 -48.14 37.81
N VAL A 161 -14.79 -47.54 38.85
CA VAL A 161 -15.71 -48.23 39.76
C VAL A 161 -16.95 -48.72 39.02
N THR A 162 -17.57 -47.88 38.18
CA THR A 162 -18.72 -48.27 37.36
C THR A 162 -18.37 -49.39 36.39
N SER A 163 -17.23 -49.31 35.70
CA SER A 163 -16.77 -50.38 34.81
C SER A 163 -16.53 -51.69 35.56
N THR A 164 -15.91 -51.66 36.74
CA THR A 164 -15.71 -52.87 37.55
C THR A 164 -17.02 -53.46 38.07
N LEU A 165 -17.99 -52.63 38.45
CA LEU A 165 -19.30 -53.09 38.93
C LEU A 165 -20.08 -53.78 37.81
N ILE A 166 -20.13 -53.16 36.62
CA ILE A 166 -20.79 -53.75 35.44
C ILE A 166 -20.11 -55.07 35.07
N PHE A 167 -18.78 -55.10 35.05
CA PHE A 167 -18.03 -56.31 34.74
C PHE A 167 -18.28 -57.42 35.78
N ALA A 168 -18.33 -57.09 37.06
CA ALA A 168 -18.63 -58.05 38.12
C ALA A 168 -20.05 -58.63 38.00
N LEU A 169 -21.05 -57.80 37.68
CA LEU A 169 -22.41 -58.28 37.43
C LEU A 169 -22.48 -59.23 36.23
N LEU A 170 -21.81 -58.89 35.12
CA LEU A 170 -21.71 -59.77 33.96
C LEU A 170 -21.00 -61.09 34.28
N ALA A 171 -19.93 -61.05 35.08
CA ALA A 171 -19.20 -62.24 35.49
C ALA A 171 -20.04 -63.15 36.40
N LEU A 172 -20.82 -62.59 37.32
CA LEU A 172 -21.76 -63.35 38.16
C LEU A 172 -22.85 -64.01 37.32
N LEU A 173 -23.46 -63.27 36.39
CA LEU A 173 -24.47 -63.80 35.46
C LEU A 173 -23.91 -64.93 34.60
N ALA A 174 -22.68 -64.80 34.11
CA ALA A 174 -22.00 -65.88 33.38
C ALA A 174 -21.75 -67.09 34.29
N ALA A 175 -21.28 -66.89 35.52
CA ALA A 175 -21.04 -67.99 36.47
C ALA A 175 -22.34 -68.73 36.85
N GLU A 176 -23.46 -68.02 37.00
CA GLU A 176 -24.78 -68.61 37.23
C GLU A 176 -25.26 -69.38 36.00
N ASN A 177 -25.12 -68.83 34.80
CA ASN A 177 -25.49 -69.51 33.55
C ASN A 177 -24.67 -70.81 33.34
N LEU A 178 -23.36 -70.81 33.62
CA LEU A 178 -22.55 -72.04 33.57
C LEU A 178 -22.94 -73.06 34.65
N LYS A 179 -23.51 -72.63 35.78
CA LYS A 179 -23.94 -73.50 36.88
C LYS A 179 -25.34 -74.08 36.67
N ASP A 180 -26.23 -73.32 36.03
CA ASP A 180 -27.59 -73.73 35.65
C ASP A 180 -27.65 -74.44 34.30
N SER A 181 -26.54 -74.48 33.54
CA SER A 181 -26.39 -75.41 32.43
C SER A 181 -26.28 -76.83 33.00
N PRO A 182 -27.29 -77.70 32.83
CA PRO A 182 -27.17 -79.08 33.27
C PRO A 182 -26.00 -79.69 32.51
N ALA A 183 -25.08 -80.33 33.24
CA ALA A 183 -24.32 -81.41 32.66
C ALA A 183 -25.33 -82.32 31.94
N ALA A 184 -25.17 -82.44 30.62
CA ALA A 184 -25.79 -83.49 29.85
C ALA A 184 -25.54 -84.86 30.50
#